data_AF-A0A7S2GPZ4-F1
#
_entry.id   AF-A0A7S2GPZ4-F1
#
_cell.length_a   1.000
_cell.length_b   1.000
_cell.length_c   1.000
_cell.angle_alpha   90.00
_cell.angle_beta   90.00
_cell.angle_gamma   90.00
#
_symmetry.space_group_name_H-M   'P 1'
#
loop_
_entity.id
_entity.type
_entity.pdbx_description
1 polymer ?
#
loop_
_entity_poly.entity_id
_entity_poly.type
_entity_poly.pdbx_seq_one_letter_code
_entity_poly.pdbx_strand_id
1 'polypeptide(L)'
;PFLGKPMAKREYLVSYMGSPRNGPLRGQMIQTVKDTAAKMGIKKKVFVGKSNNWRAVMGNSRASLCPRGYGRTAFHLFEALQMGLVPVHVYHDIPWVPYPDVYSDVGFSTDVKGLPALL
;
A
#
# COMPACT_ATOMS: atom_id res chain seq x y z
N PRO A 1 -7.11 -0.67 -20.97
CA PRO A 1 -7.20 0.77 -20.63
C PRO A 1 -7.05 0.99 -19.12
N PHE A 2 -6.39 2.08 -18.72
CA PHE A 2 -6.26 2.48 -17.32
C PHE A 2 -7.65 2.74 -16.70
N LEU A 3 -8.03 1.96 -15.69
CA LEU A 3 -9.35 2.02 -15.03
C LEU A 3 -9.35 2.93 -13.79
N GLY A 4 -8.24 3.61 -13.48
CA GLY A 4 -8.12 4.45 -12.30
C GLY A 4 -8.81 5.79 -12.44
N LYS A 5 -9.48 6.25 -11.37
CA LYS A 5 -9.94 7.64 -11.28
C LYS A 5 -8.72 8.58 -11.22
N PRO A 6 -8.84 9.83 -11.72
CA PRO A 6 -7.82 10.87 -11.48
C PRO A 6 -7.50 10.98 -9.99
N MET A 7 -6.24 11.21 -9.62
CA MET A 7 -5.77 11.13 -8.22
C MET A 7 -6.61 12.01 -7.26
N ALA A 8 -7.01 13.20 -7.70
CA ALA A 8 -7.87 14.12 -6.94
C ALA A 8 -9.26 13.55 -6.62
N LYS A 9 -9.81 12.68 -7.48
CA LYS A 9 -11.14 12.08 -7.38
C LYS A 9 -11.15 10.70 -6.70
N ARG A 10 -10.00 10.22 -6.23
CA ARG A 10 -9.86 8.94 -5.52
C ARG A 10 -10.33 9.07 -4.07
N GLU A 11 -11.22 8.16 -3.65
CA GLU A 11 -11.86 8.16 -2.33
C GLU A 11 -11.00 7.53 -1.23
N TYR A 12 -10.28 6.46 -1.57
CA TYR A 12 -9.43 5.76 -0.61
C TYR A 12 -8.08 6.49 -0.50
N LEU A 13 -7.67 6.80 0.73
CA LEU A 13 -6.32 7.31 0.98
C LEU A 13 -5.30 6.22 0.64
N VAL A 14 -5.51 5.05 1.23
CA VAL A 14 -4.62 3.92 1.08
C VAL A 14 -5.41 2.62 0.98
N SER A 15 -4.88 1.66 0.22
CA SER A 15 -5.44 0.31 0.14
C SER A 15 -4.39 -0.77 0.17
N TYR A 16 -4.74 -1.92 0.75
CA TYR A 16 -4.02 -3.18 0.62
C TYR A 16 -4.94 -4.25 0.05
N MET A 17 -4.63 -4.74 -1.15
CA MET A 17 -5.33 -5.85 -1.79
C MET A 17 -4.56 -7.14 -1.55
N GLY A 18 -4.93 -7.92 -0.54
CA GLY A 18 -4.23 -9.16 -0.25
C GLY A 18 -4.70 -9.87 1.02
N SER A 19 -4.15 -11.07 1.22
CA SER A 19 -4.39 -11.84 2.45
C SER A 19 -3.61 -11.20 3.62
N PRO A 20 -4.25 -11.00 4.80
CA PRO A 20 -3.56 -10.57 6.02
C PRO A 20 -2.64 -11.64 6.60
N ARG A 21 -2.86 -12.92 6.28
CA ARG A 21 -2.17 -14.07 6.90
C ARG A 21 -0.96 -14.57 6.09
N ASN A 22 -0.83 -14.17 4.83
CA ASN A 22 0.18 -14.72 3.93
C ASN A 22 1.47 -13.88 3.95
N GLY A 23 2.12 -13.81 5.10
CA GLY A 23 3.41 -13.13 5.26
C GLY A 23 3.63 -12.61 6.69
N PRO A 24 4.89 -12.35 7.06
CA PRO A 24 5.26 -12.13 8.45
C PRO A 24 4.73 -10.81 9.05
N LEU A 25 4.61 -9.76 8.23
CA LEU A 25 4.31 -8.40 8.73
C LEU A 25 2.91 -7.89 8.36
N ARG A 26 2.15 -8.62 7.54
CA ARG A 26 0.91 -8.12 6.93
C ARG A 26 -0.17 -7.83 7.97
N GLY A 27 -0.35 -8.72 8.95
CA GLY A 27 -1.27 -8.51 10.05
C GLY A 27 -0.92 -7.28 10.88
N GLN A 28 0.37 -7.13 11.24
CA GLN A 28 0.87 -6.00 12.01
C GLN A 28 0.68 -4.68 11.25
N MET A 29 1.09 -4.62 9.97
CA MET A 29 0.90 -3.45 9.10
C MET A 29 -0.58 -3.04 9.03
N ILE A 30 -1.49 -4.00 8.83
CA ILE A 30 -2.93 -3.73 8.77
C ILE A 30 -3.43 -3.11 10.07
N GLN A 31 -3.02 -3.66 11.22
CA GLN A 31 -3.41 -3.14 12.52
C GLN A 31 -2.88 -1.71 12.71
N THR A 32 -1.60 -1.48 12.43
CA THR A 32 -0.97 -0.16 12.50
C THR A 32 -1.70 0.88 11.65
N VAL A 33 -2.07 0.53 10.41
CA VAL A 33 -2.79 1.46 9.51
C VAL A 33 -4.19 1.77 10.05
N LYS A 34 -4.92 0.76 10.54
CA LYS A 34 -6.26 0.96 11.13
C LYS A 34 -6.20 1.85 12.37
N ASP A 35 -5.26 1.59 13.26
CA ASP A 35 -5.09 2.35 14.50
C ASP A 35 -4.67 3.80 14.22
N THR A 36 -3.76 3.99 13.26
CA THR A 36 -3.29 5.33 12.86
C THR A 36 -4.42 6.12 12.20
N ALA A 37 -5.15 5.52 11.27
CA ALA A 37 -6.28 6.18 10.60
C ALA A 37 -7.39 6.56 11.60
N ALA A 38 -7.66 5.70 12.59
CA ALA A 38 -8.60 6.00 13.67
C ALA A 38 -8.14 7.19 14.53
N LYS A 39 -6.86 7.21 14.95
CA LYS A 39 -6.29 8.30 15.76
C LYS A 39 -6.28 9.65 15.05
N MET A 40 -6.00 9.65 13.75
CA MET A 40 -5.91 10.87 12.94
C MET A 40 -7.28 11.39 12.47
N GLY A 41 -8.38 10.69 12.78
CA GLY A 41 -9.71 11.06 12.33
C GLY A 41 -9.84 11.06 10.80
N ILE A 42 -9.05 10.23 10.10
CA ILE A 42 -9.06 10.17 8.64
C ILE A 42 -10.40 9.58 8.20
N LYS A 43 -11.33 10.45 7.81
CA LYS A 43 -12.65 10.06 7.26
C LYS A 43 -12.54 9.32 5.91
N LYS A 44 -11.40 9.44 5.21
CA LYS A 44 -11.15 8.75 3.94
C LYS A 44 -10.79 7.29 4.18
N LYS A 45 -11.47 6.41 3.44
CA LYS A 45 -11.49 4.98 3.68
C LYS A 45 -10.09 4.36 3.52
N VAL A 46 -9.64 3.61 4.52
CA VAL A 46 -8.58 2.61 4.40
C VAL A 46 -9.24 1.32 3.92
N PHE A 47 -8.79 0.77 2.80
CA PHE A 47 -9.26 -0.56 2.36
C PHE A 47 -8.21 -1.63 2.66
N VAL A 48 -8.61 -2.72 3.29
CA VAL A 48 -7.75 -3.87 3.54
C VAL A 48 -8.51 -5.15 3.25
N GLY A 49 -7.97 -6.00 2.37
CA GLY A 49 -8.44 -7.37 2.21
C GLY A 49 -8.56 -7.81 0.76
N LYS A 50 -9.52 -8.69 0.49
CA LYS A 50 -9.81 -9.23 -0.85
C LYS A 50 -11.11 -8.64 -1.38
N SER A 51 -11.19 -8.44 -2.69
CA SER A 51 -12.40 -8.02 -3.38
C SER A 51 -12.38 -8.61 -4.78
N ASN A 52 -13.54 -9.07 -5.27
CA ASN A 52 -13.69 -9.52 -6.66
C ASN A 52 -13.47 -8.37 -7.65
N ASN A 53 -13.69 -7.13 -7.22
CA ASN A 53 -13.44 -5.92 -8.01
C ASN A 53 -12.19 -5.16 -7.51
N TRP A 54 -11.10 -5.89 -7.29
CA TRP A 54 -9.85 -5.34 -6.77
C TRP A 54 -9.30 -4.18 -7.62
N ARG A 55 -9.47 -4.25 -8.95
CA ARG A 55 -9.06 -3.19 -9.88
C ARG A 55 -9.79 -1.88 -9.63
N ALA A 56 -11.09 -1.92 -9.32
CA ALA A 56 -11.84 -0.71 -8.98
C ALA A 56 -11.41 -0.13 -7.62
N VAL A 57 -11.10 -0.98 -6.64
CA VAL A 57 -10.56 -0.53 -5.36
C VAL A 57 -9.22 0.17 -5.57
N MET A 58 -8.26 -0.49 -6.22
CA MET A 58 -6.95 0.11 -6.52
C MET A 58 -7.09 1.37 -7.38
N GLY A 59 -7.93 1.35 -8.42
CA GLY A 59 -8.21 2.52 -9.25
C GLY A 59 -8.83 3.71 -8.50
N ASN A 60 -9.40 3.47 -7.32
CA ASN A 60 -9.99 4.49 -6.44
C ASN A 60 -9.11 4.81 -5.21
N SER A 61 -7.88 4.30 -5.16
CA SER A 61 -6.91 4.52 -4.07
C SER A 61 -5.74 5.40 -4.47
N ARG A 62 -5.37 6.35 -3.60
CA ARG A 62 -4.22 7.23 -3.86
C ARG A 62 -2.89 6.47 -3.72
N ALA A 63 -2.74 5.74 -2.61
CA ALA A 63 -1.59 4.90 -2.34
C ALA A 63 -1.97 3.41 -2.19
N SER A 64 -1.00 2.53 -2.42
CA SER A 64 -1.12 1.10 -2.15
C SER A 64 -0.06 0.62 -1.18
N LEU A 65 -0.49 -0.04 -0.10
CA LEU A 65 0.44 -0.73 0.80
C LEU A 65 0.96 -1.97 0.09
N CYS A 66 2.28 -2.06 -0.02
CA CYS A 66 3.00 -3.12 -0.70
C CYS A 66 3.90 -3.85 0.30
N PRO A 67 3.33 -4.58 1.27
CA PRO A 67 4.13 -5.33 2.23
C PRO A 67 4.90 -6.45 1.53
N ARG A 68 6.16 -6.65 1.91
CA ARG A 68 6.91 -7.82 1.45
C ARG A 68 6.19 -9.12 1.81
N GLY A 69 6.43 -10.15 1.01
CA GLY A 69 6.04 -11.52 1.32
C GLY A 69 7.09 -12.22 2.17
N TYR A 70 7.19 -13.54 1.99
CA TYR A 70 8.34 -14.31 2.48
C TYR A 70 9.63 -13.93 1.74
N GLY A 71 9.55 -13.59 0.45
CA GLY A 71 10.63 -12.91 -0.26
C GLY A 71 10.80 -11.45 0.20
N ARG A 72 11.91 -10.81 -0.21
CA ARG A 72 12.22 -9.42 0.16
C ARG A 72 11.29 -8.38 -0.52
N THR A 73 10.68 -8.73 -1.65
CA THR A 73 9.67 -7.92 -2.35
C THR A 73 8.43 -8.75 -2.64
N ALA A 74 7.34 -8.10 -3.05
CA ALA A 74 6.12 -8.76 -3.51
C ALA A 74 5.73 -8.23 -4.90
N PHE A 75 5.11 -9.09 -5.72
CA PHE A 75 4.54 -8.71 -7.03
C PHE A 75 3.57 -7.53 -6.93
N HIS A 76 2.87 -7.40 -5.81
CA HIS A 76 1.96 -6.30 -5.49
C HIS A 76 2.60 -4.91 -5.67
N LEU A 77 3.91 -4.77 -5.45
CA LEU A 77 4.64 -3.52 -5.67
C LEU A 77 4.58 -3.09 -7.14
N PHE A 78 4.84 -4.03 -8.05
CA PHE A 78 4.83 -3.78 -9.50
C PHE A 78 3.40 -3.62 -10.02
N GLU A 79 2.44 -4.36 -9.46
CA GLU A 79 1.02 -4.20 -9.79
C GLU A 79 0.51 -2.79 -9.42
N ALA A 80 0.91 -2.26 -8.26
CA ALA A 80 0.58 -0.90 -7.85
C ALA A 80 1.16 0.16 -8.80
N LEU A 81 2.42 0.00 -9.22
CA LEU A 81 3.07 0.87 -10.21
C LEU A 81 2.36 0.81 -11.57
N GLN A 82 2.06 -0.39 -12.08
CA GLN A 82 1.36 -0.57 -13.34
C GLN A 82 -0.05 0.05 -13.33
N MET A 83 -0.70 0.06 -12.16
CA MET A 83 -2.01 0.67 -11.95
C MET A 83 -1.94 2.18 -11.67
N GLY A 84 -0.75 2.81 -11.72
CA GLY A 84 -0.57 4.24 -11.48
C GLY A 84 -0.99 4.68 -10.08
N LEU A 85 -0.68 3.85 -9.08
CA LEU A 85 -0.78 4.19 -7.66
C LEU A 85 0.61 4.54 -7.13
N VAL A 86 0.64 5.31 -6.04
CA VAL A 86 1.87 5.48 -5.24
C VAL A 86 2.08 4.22 -4.39
N PRO A 87 3.09 3.39 -4.66
CA PRO A 87 3.40 2.27 -3.81
C PRO A 87 4.03 2.73 -2.48
N VAL A 88 3.59 2.15 -1.38
CA VAL A 88 4.22 2.24 -0.07
C VAL A 88 4.77 0.85 0.26
N HIS A 89 6.04 0.63 -0.05
CA HIS A 89 6.73 -0.63 0.27
C HIS A 89 6.93 -0.76 1.77
N VAL A 90 6.38 -1.83 2.36
CA VAL A 90 6.54 -2.11 3.79
C VAL A 90 7.47 -3.31 3.97
N TYR A 91 8.66 -3.07 4.48
CA TYR A 91 9.70 -4.07 4.71
C TYR A 91 9.86 -4.42 6.21
N HIS A 92 10.69 -5.41 6.50
CA HIS A 92 11.01 -5.82 7.87
C HIS A 92 12.50 -5.61 8.21
N ASP A 93 13.37 -5.81 7.22
CA ASP A 93 14.83 -5.75 7.34
C ASP A 93 15.39 -4.56 6.57
N ILE A 94 15.39 -4.61 5.24
CA ILE A 94 15.93 -3.59 4.36
C ILE A 94 14.91 -3.24 3.26
N PRO A 95 14.89 -1.98 2.79
CA PRO A 95 14.01 -1.58 1.68
C PRO A 95 14.48 -2.23 0.37
N TRP A 96 13.93 -3.40 0.05
CA TRP A 96 14.24 -4.11 -1.19
C TRP A 96 13.27 -3.70 -2.30
N VAL A 97 13.58 -2.58 -2.94
CA VAL A 97 12.82 -2.01 -4.06
C VAL A 97 13.63 -2.05 -5.35
N PRO A 98 12.97 -2.15 -6.51
CA PRO A 98 13.66 -2.12 -7.80
C PRO A 98 14.23 -0.71 -8.05
N TYR A 99 15.49 -0.61 -8.47
CA TYR A 99 16.16 0.65 -8.81
C TYR A 99 15.95 1.73 -7.73
N PRO A 100 16.55 1.59 -6.53
CA PRO A 100 16.24 2.44 -5.37
C PRO A 100 16.26 3.94 -5.65
N ASP A 101 17.23 4.40 -6.45
CA ASP A 101 17.36 5.82 -6.82
C ASP A 101 16.10 6.31 -7.55
N VAL A 102 15.61 5.54 -8.52
CA VAL A 102 14.40 5.85 -9.30
C VAL A 102 13.13 5.61 -8.49
N TYR A 103 13.12 4.58 -7.63
CA TYR A 103 11.95 4.26 -6.81
C TYR A 103 11.58 5.41 -5.88
N SER A 104 12.58 6.13 -5.36
CA SER A 104 12.38 7.25 -4.44
C SER A 104 11.56 8.41 -5.03
N ASP A 105 11.51 8.53 -6.37
CA ASP A 105 10.70 9.53 -7.06
C ASP A 105 9.21 9.13 -7.19
N VAL A 106 8.91 7.82 -7.10
CA VAL A 106 7.59 7.28 -7.44
C VAL A 106 6.87 6.61 -6.27
N GLY A 107 7.56 6.35 -5.15
CA GLY A 107 7.01 5.64 -4.01
C GLY A 107 7.74 5.88 -2.71
N PHE A 108 7.23 5.26 -1.64
CA PHE A 108 7.80 5.34 -0.30
C PHE A 108 8.18 3.96 0.20
N SER A 109 9.26 3.87 0.96
CA SER A 109 9.66 2.63 1.65
C SER A 109 9.75 2.89 3.15
N THR A 110 9.18 2.01 3.95
CA THR A 110 9.26 2.10 5.42
C THR A 110 9.15 0.71 6.04
N ASP A 111 9.57 0.57 7.29
CA ASP A 111 9.14 -0.54 8.13
C ASP A 111 7.74 -0.25 8.74
N VAL A 112 7.21 -1.19 9.51
CA VAL A 112 5.90 -1.03 10.18
C VAL A 112 5.93 0.10 11.23
N LYS A 113 7.09 0.43 11.80
CA LYS A 113 7.21 1.46 12.84
C LYS A 113 7.18 2.87 12.26
N GLY A 114 7.77 3.07 11.07
CA GLY A 114 7.73 4.35 10.35
C GLY A 114 6.44 4.60 9.58
N LEU A 115 5.62 3.55 9.34
CA LEU A 115 4.37 3.64 8.59
C LEU A 115 3.38 4.72 9.09
N PRO A 116 3.20 4.94 10.41
CA PRO A 116 2.32 5.99 10.89
C PRO A 116 2.71 7.41 10.45
N ALA A 117 3.99 7.68 10.19
CA ALA A 117 4.44 9.00 9.74
C ALA A 117 4.13 9.28 8.26
N LEU A 118 3.73 8.24 7.50
CA LEU A 118 3.37 8.34 6.08
C LEU A 118 1.85 8.36 5.83
N LEU A 119 1.03 8.16 6.86
CA LEU A 119 -0.44 8.13 6.79
C LEU A 119 -1.05 9.49 7.15
#